data_AF-A0A965FP23-F1
#
_entry.id   AF-A0A965FP23-F1
#
_cell.length_a   1.000
_cell.length_b   1.000
_cell.length_c   1.000
_cell.angle_alpha   90.00
_cell.angle_beta   90.00
_cell.angle_gamma   90.00
#
_symmetry.space_group_name_H-M   'P 1'
#
loop_
_entity.id
_entity.type
_entity.pdbx_description
1 polymer ?
#
loop_
_entity_poly.entity_id
_entity_poly.type
_entity_poly.pdbx_seq_one_letter_code
_entity_poly.pdbx_strand_id
1 'polypeptide(L)'
;GLIDGLKIILSIRALWPLLPLATISYAVIIAERGLWAGPFLSDVYGLAPVDRGFILLIMATAMSIGALIYGPLDRVFGGYKWISVIGTALSAAGFLGLALFEPSLTTAAILLSILGAAGMTYGVLMAHGRAFVPDHLLGRGITFLNILFIGGAAIIQPISGAVMTRLLAGPADFAYAVDPS
;
A
#
# COMPACT_ATOMS: atom_id res chain seq x y z
N GLY A 1 -0.19 -33.47 -5.04
CA GLY A 1 -1.40 -32.67 -5.40
C GLY A 1 -1.21 -31.19 -5.12
N LEU A 2 -2.29 -30.39 -5.20
CA LEU A 2 -2.28 -28.95 -4.90
C LEU A 2 -1.81 -28.66 -3.46
N ILE A 3 -2.38 -29.40 -2.50
CA ILE A 3 -2.07 -29.29 -1.06
C ILE A 3 -0.60 -29.60 -0.79
N ASP A 4 -0.03 -30.61 -1.43
CA ASP A 4 1.38 -30.97 -1.26
C ASP A 4 2.31 -29.88 -1.80
N GLY A 5 1.96 -29.25 -2.92
CA GLY A 5 2.70 -28.10 -3.44
C GLY A 5 2.67 -26.90 -2.49
N LEU A 6 1.52 -26.61 -1.88
CA LEU A 6 1.39 -25.55 -0.87
C LEU A 6 2.19 -25.87 0.41
N LYS A 7 2.17 -27.13 0.87
CA LYS A 7 2.98 -27.57 2.01
C LYS A 7 4.47 -27.35 1.76
N ILE A 8 4.94 -27.67 0.55
CA ILE A 8 6.35 -27.44 0.16
C ILE A 8 6.66 -25.94 0.20
N ILE A 9 5.81 -25.10 -0.41
CA ILE A 9 6.00 -23.65 -0.43
C ILE A 9 6.01 -23.08 1.00
N LEU A 10 5.06 -23.47 1.84
CA LEU A 10 4.98 -23.03 3.24
C LEU A 10 6.14 -23.55 4.10
N SER A 11 6.79 -24.64 3.71
CA SER A 11 7.98 -25.16 4.40
C SER A 11 9.25 -24.36 4.10
N ILE A 12 9.22 -23.47 3.08
CA ILE A 12 10.36 -22.61 2.74
C ILE A 12 10.46 -21.48 3.77
N ARG A 13 11.35 -21.68 4.75
CA ARG A 13 11.54 -20.74 5.86
C ARG A 13 11.98 -19.33 5.41
N ALA A 14 12.63 -19.21 4.25
CA ALA A 14 12.99 -17.93 3.65
C ALA A 14 11.77 -17.11 3.21
N LEU A 15 10.61 -17.75 2.92
CA LEU A 15 9.39 -17.04 2.57
C LEU A 15 8.67 -16.47 3.80
N TRP A 16 8.90 -17.00 5.00
CA TRP A 16 8.14 -16.65 6.19
C TRP A 16 8.18 -15.15 6.55
N PRO A 17 9.32 -14.44 6.45
CA PRO A 17 9.34 -13.00 6.65
C PRO A 17 8.61 -12.23 5.53
N LEU A 18 8.57 -12.80 4.32
CA LEU A 18 7.92 -12.19 3.16
C LEU A 18 6.41 -12.31 3.21
N LEU A 19 5.86 -13.39 3.78
CA LEU A 19 4.40 -13.58 3.85
C LEU A 19 3.67 -12.42 4.58
N PRO A 20 4.02 -12.05 5.83
CA PRO A 20 3.36 -10.94 6.52
C PRO A 20 3.68 -9.60 5.85
N LEU A 21 4.91 -9.42 5.37
CA LEU A 21 5.30 -8.19 4.68
C LEU A 21 4.46 -7.99 3.42
N ALA A 22 4.36 -9.01 2.56
CA ALA A 22 3.53 -9.01 1.36
C ALA A 22 2.06 -8.75 1.67
N THR A 23 1.53 -9.41 2.70
CA THR A 23 0.13 -9.29 3.09
C THR A 23 -0.19 -7.87 3.56
N ILE A 24 0.68 -7.24 4.34
CA ILE A 24 0.41 -5.93 4.97
C ILE A 24 0.79 -4.76 4.06
N SER A 25 2.00 -4.77 3.48
CA SER A 25 2.53 -3.59 2.77
C SER A 25 1.66 -3.20 1.58
N TYR A 26 1.25 -4.19 0.79
CA TYR A 26 0.38 -3.98 -0.36
C TYR A 26 -1.04 -3.59 0.04
N ALA A 27 -1.56 -4.22 1.09
CA ALA A 27 -2.89 -3.96 1.58
C ALA A 27 -3.07 -2.52 2.05
N VAL A 28 -2.06 -1.93 2.67
CA VAL A 28 -2.06 -0.52 3.09
C VAL A 28 -2.22 0.40 1.88
N ILE A 29 -1.46 0.19 0.81
CA ILE A 29 -1.51 1.03 -0.40
C ILE A 29 -2.83 0.87 -1.15
N ILE A 30 -3.36 -0.36 -1.22
CA ILE A 30 -4.69 -0.59 -1.79
C ILE A 30 -5.78 0.07 -0.94
N ALA A 31 -5.73 -0.04 0.38
CA ALA A 31 -6.69 0.61 1.25
C ALA A 31 -6.61 2.14 1.15
N GLU A 32 -5.40 2.70 1.17
CA GLU A 32 -5.16 4.13 0.97
C GLU A 32 -5.79 4.61 -0.35
N ARG A 33 -5.36 4.05 -1.48
CA ARG A 33 -5.84 4.47 -2.80
C ARG A 33 -7.33 4.18 -3.02
N GLY A 34 -7.76 2.96 -2.69
CA GLY A 34 -9.05 2.41 -3.06
C GLY A 34 -10.19 2.78 -2.12
N LEU A 35 -9.87 3.04 -0.85
CA LEU A 35 -10.87 3.34 0.17
C LEU A 35 -10.75 4.77 0.70
N TRP A 36 -9.54 5.27 0.97
CA TRP A 36 -9.35 6.48 1.78
C TRP A 36 -9.02 7.76 1.02
N ALA A 37 -8.32 7.69 -0.11
CA ALA A 37 -7.86 8.89 -0.81
C ALA A 37 -9.03 9.80 -1.27
N GLY A 38 -10.14 9.19 -1.72
CA GLY A 38 -11.35 9.93 -2.10
C GLY A 38 -12.05 10.65 -0.92
N PRO A 39 -12.42 9.92 0.15
CA PRO A 39 -12.98 10.51 1.37
C PRO A 39 -12.07 11.53 2.02
N PHE A 40 -10.76 11.28 2.11
CA PHE A 40 -9.80 12.24 2.64
C PHE A 40 -9.86 13.59 1.90
N LEU A 41 -9.88 13.56 0.57
CA LEU A 41 -9.95 14.77 -0.25
C LEU A 41 -11.30 15.50 -0.14
N SER A 42 -12.42 14.80 0.09
CA SER A 42 -13.69 15.49 0.35
C SER A 42 -13.83 16.00 1.76
N ASP A 43 -13.44 15.21 2.75
CA ASP A 43 -13.83 15.45 4.14
C ASP A 43 -12.86 16.45 4.79
N VAL A 44 -11.58 16.46 4.38
CA VAL A 44 -10.57 17.42 4.86
C VAL A 44 -10.54 18.70 4.02
N TYR A 45 -10.69 18.58 2.69
CA TYR A 45 -10.51 19.71 1.76
C TYR A 45 -11.78 20.17 1.05
N GLY A 46 -12.94 19.54 1.31
CA GLY A 46 -14.22 19.94 0.72
C GLY A 46 -14.32 19.73 -0.79
N LEU A 47 -13.45 18.91 -1.40
CA LEU A 47 -13.35 18.83 -2.86
C LEU A 47 -14.57 18.15 -3.52
N ALA A 48 -15.03 18.75 -4.61
CA ALA A 48 -16.07 18.18 -5.47
C ALA A 48 -15.62 16.86 -6.13
N PRO A 49 -16.54 15.98 -6.55
CA PRO A 49 -16.19 14.70 -7.18
C PRO A 49 -15.21 14.80 -8.36
N VAL A 50 -15.35 15.84 -9.20
CA VAL A 50 -14.52 16.02 -10.40
C VAL A 50 -13.07 16.37 -10.01
N ASP A 51 -12.88 17.31 -9.09
CA ASP A 51 -11.56 17.75 -8.65
C ASP A 51 -10.79 16.63 -7.93
N ARG A 52 -11.50 15.86 -7.08
CA ARG A 52 -10.96 14.64 -6.47
C ARG A 52 -10.50 13.64 -7.53
N GLY A 53 -11.31 13.44 -8.58
CA GLY A 53 -10.98 12.56 -9.69
C GLY A 53 -9.66 12.94 -10.37
N PHE A 54 -9.42 14.23 -10.60
CA PHE A 54 -8.16 14.72 -11.17
C PHE A 54 -6.96 14.44 -10.27
N ILE A 55 -7.06 14.66 -8.96
CA ILE A 55 -5.98 14.36 -8.02
C ILE A 55 -5.70 12.86 -7.97
N LEU A 56 -6.74 12.03 -7.93
CA LEU A 56 -6.59 10.56 -7.95
C LEU A 56 -5.99 10.06 -9.27
N LEU A 57 -6.26 10.73 -10.39
CA LEU A 57 -5.63 10.44 -11.67
C LEU A 57 -4.13 10.78 -11.67
N ILE A 58 -3.75 11.93 -11.10
CA ILE A 58 -2.34 12.31 -10.91
C ILE A 58 -1.64 11.28 -10.03
N MET A 59 -2.25 10.89 -8.92
CA MET A 59 -1.75 9.84 -8.04
C MET A 59 -1.55 8.52 -8.79
N ALA A 60 -2.55 8.05 -9.54
CA ALA A 60 -2.44 6.82 -10.33
C ALA A 60 -1.34 6.88 -11.41
N THR A 61 -1.12 8.06 -11.99
CA THR A 61 -0.03 8.31 -12.94
C THR A 61 1.32 8.23 -12.24
N ALA A 62 1.47 8.88 -11.08
CA ALA A 62 2.68 8.81 -10.27
C ALA A 62 2.99 7.37 -9.82
N MET A 63 1.97 6.59 -9.45
CA MET A 63 2.11 5.16 -9.13
C MET A 63 2.65 4.36 -10.32
N SER A 64 2.12 4.61 -11.51
CA SER A 64 2.56 3.93 -12.73
C SER A 64 4.01 4.26 -13.07
N ILE A 65 4.39 5.54 -12.95
CA ILE A 65 5.77 6.01 -13.12
C ILE A 65 6.69 5.35 -12.06
N GLY A 66 6.25 5.33 -10.80
CA GLY A 66 6.97 4.67 -9.70
C GLY A 66 7.27 3.21 -10.05
N ALA A 67 6.26 2.44 -10.44
CA ALA A 67 6.40 1.04 -10.82
C ALA A 67 7.43 0.81 -11.95
N LEU A 68 7.51 1.71 -12.93
CA LEU A 68 8.52 1.66 -14.00
C LEU A 68 9.93 1.96 -13.47
N ILE A 69 10.05 2.92 -12.55
CA ILE A 69 11.30 3.34 -11.92
C ILE A 69 11.88 2.25 -11.00
N TYR A 70 11.02 1.42 -10.38
CA TYR A 70 11.44 0.29 -9.53
C TYR A 70 12.31 -0.75 -10.27
N GLY A 71 12.10 -0.95 -11.57
CA GLY A 71 12.87 -1.90 -12.38
C GLY A 71 14.36 -1.55 -12.48
N PRO A 72 14.72 -0.35 -12.97
CA PRO A 72 16.10 0.13 -12.98
C PRO A 72 16.71 0.29 -11.58
N LEU A 73 15.94 0.75 -10.58
CA LEU A 73 16.45 0.94 -9.22
C LEU A 73 17.01 -0.35 -8.62
N ASP A 74 16.41 -1.50 -8.90
CA ASP A 74 16.89 -2.81 -8.44
C ASP A 74 18.35 -3.06 -8.83
N ARG A 75 18.73 -2.65 -10.05
CA ARG A 75 20.08 -2.81 -10.57
C ARG A 75 21.07 -1.83 -9.94
N VAL A 76 20.61 -0.65 -9.52
CA VAL A 76 21.46 0.43 -8.98
C VAL A 76 21.71 0.25 -7.48
N PHE A 77 20.68 -0.13 -6.71
CA PHE A 77 20.77 -0.22 -5.25
C PHE A 77 21.26 -1.59 -4.73
N GLY A 78 21.62 -2.51 -5.63
CA GLY A 78 22.25 -3.79 -5.25
C GLY A 78 21.32 -4.75 -4.51
N GLY A 79 19.99 -4.58 -4.63
CA GLY A 79 19.01 -5.59 -4.22
C GLY A 79 17.67 -5.08 -3.68
N TYR A 80 16.68 -5.98 -3.74
CA TYR A 80 15.28 -5.81 -3.35
C TYR A 80 15.03 -5.27 -1.93
N LYS A 81 15.94 -5.54 -0.99
CA LYS A 81 15.77 -5.20 0.43
C LYS A 81 15.73 -3.68 0.66
N TRP A 82 16.71 -2.94 0.16
CA TRP A 82 16.84 -1.50 0.45
C TRP A 82 15.74 -0.68 -0.20
N ILE A 83 15.34 -1.08 -1.40
CA ILE A 83 14.25 -0.48 -2.14
C ILE A 83 12.92 -0.60 -1.37
N SER A 84 12.63 -1.80 -0.82
CA SER A 84 11.45 -2.00 0.01
C SER A 84 11.50 -1.20 1.32
N VAL A 85 12.66 -1.13 1.97
CA VAL A 85 12.85 -0.36 3.22
C VAL A 85 12.64 1.14 2.98
N ILE A 86 13.27 1.70 1.94
CA ILE A 86 13.14 3.12 1.59
C ILE A 86 11.70 3.45 1.23
N GLY A 87 11.06 2.63 0.38
CA GLY A 87 9.66 2.83 -0.01
C GLY A 87 8.73 2.82 1.21
N THR A 88 8.90 1.84 2.10
CA THR A 88 8.11 1.74 3.34
C THR A 88 8.34 2.94 4.28
N ALA A 89 9.59 3.37 4.44
CA ALA A 89 9.92 4.54 5.25
C ALA A 89 9.32 5.82 4.67
N LEU A 90 9.34 5.99 3.35
CA LEU A 90 8.72 7.12 2.66
C LEU A 90 7.19 7.11 2.86
N SER A 91 6.55 5.95 2.74
CA SER A 91 5.11 5.83 2.98
C SER A 91 4.76 6.13 4.45
N ALA A 92 5.54 5.62 5.41
CA ALA A 92 5.33 5.92 6.82
C ALA A 92 5.50 7.42 7.11
N ALA A 93 6.55 8.04 6.58
CA ALA A 93 6.78 9.48 6.70
C ALA A 93 5.67 10.31 6.03
N GLY A 94 5.15 9.87 4.88
CA GLY A 94 4.03 10.53 4.21
C GLY A 94 2.74 10.46 5.03
N PHE A 95 2.40 9.30 5.60
CA PHE A 95 1.26 9.18 6.51
C PHE A 95 1.43 10.03 7.77
N LEU A 96 2.61 10.03 8.39
CA LEU A 96 2.90 10.90 9.54
C LEU A 96 2.81 12.38 9.16
N GLY A 97 3.28 12.75 7.97
CA GLY A 97 3.16 14.10 7.43
C GLY A 97 1.71 14.55 7.33
N LEU A 98 0.87 13.72 6.71
CA LEU A 98 -0.57 13.98 6.57
C LEU A 98 -1.29 14.01 7.93
N ALA A 99 -0.83 13.22 8.90
CA ALA A 99 -1.47 13.13 10.22
C ALA A 99 -1.06 14.25 11.19
N LEU A 100 0.17 14.78 11.08
CA LEU A 100 0.74 15.71 12.06
C LEU A 100 0.75 17.16 11.60
N PHE A 101 0.73 17.42 10.30
CA PHE A 101 0.85 18.75 9.75
C PHE A 101 -0.30 18.95 8.78
N GLU A 102 -1.32 19.75 9.14
CA GLU A 102 -2.46 20.11 8.28
C GLU A 102 -1.96 20.69 6.95
N PRO A 103 -1.77 19.87 5.91
CA PRO A 103 -1.00 20.30 4.75
C PRO A 103 -1.91 21.11 3.84
N SER A 104 -1.32 22.01 3.04
CA SER A 104 -2.06 22.57 1.91
C SER A 104 -2.54 21.44 0.99
N LEU A 105 -3.64 21.65 0.26
CA LEU A 105 -4.18 20.67 -0.68
C LEU A 105 -3.12 20.16 -1.66
N THR A 106 -2.29 21.07 -2.20
CA THR A 106 -1.21 20.71 -3.12
C THR A 106 -0.19 19.80 -2.45
N THR A 107 0.21 20.12 -1.21
CA THR A 107 1.14 19.29 -0.45
C THR A 107 0.56 17.91 -0.18
N ALA A 108 -0.72 17.81 0.20
CA ALA A 108 -1.38 16.54 0.43
C ALA A 108 -1.50 15.69 -0.84
N ALA A 109 -1.86 16.30 -1.97
CA ALA A 109 -1.90 15.62 -3.27
C ALA A 109 -0.53 15.08 -3.69
N ILE A 110 0.54 15.85 -3.45
CA ILE A 110 1.92 15.41 -3.68
C ILE A 110 2.27 14.25 -2.74
N LEU A 111 1.96 14.35 -1.45
CA LEU A 111 2.24 13.30 -0.48
C LEU A 111 1.50 11.99 -0.82
N LEU A 112 0.21 12.03 -1.15
CA LEU A 112 -0.56 10.86 -1.61
C LEU A 112 0.04 10.26 -2.88
N SER A 113 0.46 11.10 -3.83
CA SER A 113 1.10 10.65 -5.07
C SER A 113 2.44 9.97 -4.82
N ILE A 114 3.28 10.55 -3.96
CA ILE A 114 4.57 9.98 -3.56
C ILE A 114 4.35 8.69 -2.76
N LEU A 115 3.37 8.66 -1.86
CA LEU A 115 3.07 7.51 -1.02
C LEU A 115 2.59 6.32 -1.86
N GLY A 116 1.69 6.57 -2.80
CA GLY A 116 1.27 5.56 -3.77
C GLY A 116 2.43 5.07 -4.64
N ALA A 117 3.27 5.99 -5.14
CA ALA A 117 4.42 5.64 -5.98
C ALA A 117 5.48 4.83 -5.21
N ALA A 118 5.87 5.28 -4.02
CA ALA A 118 6.79 4.59 -3.12
C ALA A 118 6.20 3.28 -2.60
N GLY A 119 4.88 3.19 -2.48
CA GLY A 119 4.15 2.00 -2.07
C GLY A 119 4.17 0.83 -3.06
N MET A 120 4.60 1.06 -4.31
CA MET A 120 4.67 0.03 -5.38
C MET A 120 5.80 -1.00 -5.19
N THR A 121 6.06 -1.41 -3.94
CA THR A 121 7.00 -2.48 -3.57
C THR A 121 6.49 -3.89 -3.94
N TYR A 122 5.23 -4.01 -4.39
CA TYR A 122 4.62 -5.28 -4.82
C TYR A 122 5.47 -6.04 -5.84
N GLY A 123 5.90 -5.36 -6.92
CA GLY A 123 6.68 -6.01 -7.98
C GLY A 123 8.02 -6.54 -7.47
N VAL A 124 8.63 -5.81 -6.54
CA VAL A 124 9.88 -6.18 -5.87
C VAL A 124 9.68 -7.40 -4.96
N LEU A 125 8.65 -7.39 -4.11
CA LEU A 125 8.35 -8.50 -3.21
C LEU A 125 7.98 -9.77 -3.98
N MET A 126 7.27 -9.63 -5.11
CA MET A 126 6.97 -10.74 -6.01
C MET A 126 8.22 -11.32 -6.68
N ALA A 127 9.10 -10.47 -7.21
CA ALA A 127 10.37 -10.91 -7.80
C ALA A 127 11.24 -11.64 -6.78
N HIS A 128 11.33 -11.09 -5.56
CA HIS A 128 12.10 -11.69 -4.48
C HIS A 128 11.48 -13.00 -3.98
N GLY A 129 10.17 -13.06 -3.77
CA GLY A 129 9.46 -14.27 -3.37
C GLY A 129 9.59 -15.39 -4.41
N ARG A 130 9.49 -15.05 -5.70
CA ARG A 130 9.69 -15.99 -6.82
C ARG A 130 11.08 -16.64 -6.77
N ALA A 131 12.12 -15.91 -6.39
CA ALA A 131 13.49 -16.43 -6.35
C ALA A 131 13.69 -17.58 -5.35
N PHE A 132 12.80 -17.74 -4.38
CA PHE A 132 12.85 -18.83 -3.40
C PHE A 132 11.99 -20.05 -3.78
N VAL A 133 11.12 -19.92 -4.79
CA VAL A 133 10.20 -21.00 -5.18
C VAL A 133 10.89 -21.92 -6.20
N PRO A 134 10.90 -23.25 -5.99
CA PRO A 134 11.44 -24.20 -6.97
C PRO A 134 10.74 -24.11 -8.34
N ASP A 135 11.48 -24.28 -9.44
CA ASP A 135 10.97 -24.11 -10.81
C ASP A 135 9.70 -24.93 -11.11
N HIS A 136 9.66 -26.19 -10.65
CA HIS A 136 8.52 -27.08 -10.84
C HIS A 136 7.26 -26.68 -10.02
N LEU A 137 7.37 -25.72 -9.10
CA LEU A 137 6.27 -25.15 -8.31
C LEU A 137 6.05 -23.65 -8.59
N LEU A 138 6.78 -23.05 -9.53
CA LEU A 138 6.81 -21.61 -9.74
C LEU A 138 5.42 -21.01 -9.95
N GLY A 139 4.59 -21.62 -10.81
CA GLY A 139 3.21 -21.17 -11.03
C GLY A 139 2.36 -21.20 -9.75
N ARG A 140 2.49 -22.24 -8.93
CA ARG A 140 1.77 -22.37 -7.65
C ARG A 140 2.25 -21.35 -6.62
N GLY A 141 3.57 -21.14 -6.53
CA GLY A 141 4.15 -20.14 -5.64
C GLY A 141 3.68 -18.73 -5.96
N ILE A 142 3.68 -18.35 -7.24
CA ILE A 142 3.21 -17.03 -7.68
C ILE A 142 1.71 -16.85 -7.41
N THR A 143 0.89 -17.86 -7.69
CA THR A 143 -0.55 -17.80 -7.35
C THR A 143 -0.78 -17.67 -5.85
N PHE A 144 -0.04 -18.42 -5.03
CA PHE A 144 -0.15 -18.33 -3.56
C PHE A 144 0.23 -16.94 -3.05
N LEU A 145 1.34 -16.37 -3.52
CA LEU A 145 1.74 -15.01 -3.17
C LEU A 145 0.67 -13.99 -3.58
N ASN A 146 0.11 -14.10 -4.79
CA ASN A 146 -0.99 -13.24 -5.25
C ASN A 146 -2.21 -13.29 -4.32
N ILE A 147 -2.60 -14.50 -3.89
CA ILE A 147 -3.70 -14.69 -2.95
C ILE A 147 -3.40 -13.98 -1.62
N LEU A 148 -2.15 -14.02 -1.13
CA LEU A 148 -1.78 -13.30 0.08
C LEU A 148 -1.87 -11.78 -0.08
N PHE A 149 -1.40 -11.24 -1.20
CA PHE A 149 -1.49 -9.80 -1.48
C PHE A 149 -2.95 -9.33 -1.54
N ILE A 150 -3.77 -9.99 -2.35
CA ILE A 150 -5.19 -9.63 -2.51
C ILE A 150 -5.95 -9.91 -1.21
N GLY A 151 -5.68 -11.03 -0.56
CA GLY A 151 -6.31 -11.43 0.70
C GLY A 151 -6.01 -10.45 1.83
N GLY A 152 -4.77 -9.96 1.93
CA GLY A 152 -4.41 -8.89 2.87
C GLY A 152 -5.23 -7.64 2.66
N ALA A 153 -5.35 -7.19 1.41
CA ALA A 153 -6.16 -6.02 1.06
C ALA A 153 -7.65 -6.25 1.36
N ALA A 154 -8.18 -7.45 1.10
CA ALA A 154 -9.57 -7.81 1.38
C ALA A 154 -9.90 -7.83 2.88
N ILE A 155 -8.91 -8.09 3.74
CA ILE A 155 -9.06 -8.08 5.20
C ILE A 155 -8.88 -6.66 5.76
N ILE A 156 -7.82 -5.95 5.34
CA ILE A 156 -7.47 -4.64 5.90
C ILE A 156 -8.48 -3.55 5.52
N GLN A 157 -9.01 -3.56 4.29
CA GLN A 157 -10.00 -2.57 3.86
C GLN A 157 -11.23 -2.49 4.80
N PRO A 158 -12.00 -3.58 5.03
CA PRO A 158 -13.17 -3.52 5.90
C PRO A 158 -12.80 -3.27 7.38
N ILE A 159 -11.66 -3.76 7.85
CA ILE A 159 -11.17 -3.47 9.20
C ILE A 159 -10.92 -1.97 9.35
N SER A 160 -10.21 -1.34 8.41
CA SER A 160 -9.91 0.09 8.46
C SER A 160 -11.20 0.92 8.44
N GLY A 161 -12.17 0.55 7.60
CA GLY A 161 -13.49 1.19 7.57
C GLY A 161 -14.22 1.05 8.91
N ALA A 162 -14.23 -0.15 9.50
CA ALA A 162 -14.87 -0.38 10.79
C ALA A 162 -14.20 0.41 11.94
N VAL A 163 -12.88 0.58 11.92
CA VAL A 163 -12.17 1.42 12.89
C VAL A 163 -12.59 2.88 12.73
N MET A 164 -12.63 3.42 11.51
CA MET A 164 -13.08 4.80 11.28
C MET A 164 -14.52 5.02 11.73
N THR A 165 -15.44 4.11 11.42
CA THR A 165 -16.84 4.20 11.89
C THR A 165 -16.91 4.25 13.41
N ARG A 166 -16.08 3.48 14.12
CA ARG A 166 -16.01 3.51 15.58
C ARG A 166 -15.42 4.82 16.12
N LEU A 167 -14.41 5.37 15.46
CA LEU A 167 -13.82 6.65 15.82
C LEU A 167 -14.83 7.79 15.64
N LEU A 168 -15.58 7.80 14.53
CA LEU A 168 -16.64 8.76 14.26
C LEU A 168 -17.84 8.62 15.22
N ALA A 169 -18.08 7.43 15.76
CA ALA A 169 -19.14 7.17 16.75
C ALA A 169 -18.71 7.43 18.21
N GLY A 170 -17.43 7.76 18.45
CA GLY A 170 -16.89 8.12 19.76
C GLY A 170 -17.10 9.59 20.13
N PRO A 171 -16.55 10.07 21.26
CA PRO A 171 -16.58 11.48 21.64
C PRO A 171 -15.97 12.38 20.54
N ALA A 172 -16.56 13.56 20.33
CA ALA A 172 -16.31 14.45 19.18
C ALA A 172 -14.84 14.87 18.95
N ASP A 173 -13.96 14.69 19.94
CA ASP A 173 -12.54 15.08 19.89
C ASP A 173 -11.72 14.33 18.82
N PHE A 174 -12.22 13.20 18.29
CA PHE A 174 -11.56 12.41 17.23
C PHE A 174 -12.15 12.62 15.83
N ALA A 175 -13.27 13.32 15.73
CA ALA A 175 -13.99 13.53 14.48
C ALA A 175 -13.80 14.99 14.04
N TYR A 176 -12.66 15.28 13.40
CA TYR A 176 -12.35 16.59 12.79
C TYR A 176 -12.43 17.76 13.77
N ALA A 177 -11.29 18.19 14.31
CA ALA A 177 -11.16 19.53 14.85
C ALA A 177 -11.25 20.56 13.71
N VAL A 178 -12.46 20.78 13.20
CA VAL A 178 -12.81 21.97 12.43
C VAL A 178 -13.71 22.78 13.34
N ASP A 179 -13.07 23.71 14.04
CA ASP A 179 -13.77 24.84 14.65
C ASP A 179 -14.39 25.68 13.53
N PRO A 180 -15.72 25.86 13.48
CA PRO A 180 -16.35 26.77 12.54
C PRO A 180 -16.26 28.19 13.13
N SER A 181 -15.10 28.84 12.97
CA SER A 181 -14.95 30.28 13.19
C SER A 181 -15.22 31.08 11.92
#